data_AF-A0A7Y5G0Y6-F1
#
_entry.id   AF-A0A7Y5G0Y6-F1
#
_cell.length_a   1.000
_cell.length_b   1.000
_cell.length_c   1.000
_cell.angle_alpha   90.00
_cell.angle_beta   90.00
_cell.angle_gamma   90.00
#
_symmetry.space_group_name_H-M   'P 1'
#
loop_
_entity.id
_entity.type
_entity.pdbx_description
1 polymer ?
#
loop_
_entity_poly.entity_id
_entity_poly.type
_entity_poly.pdbx_seq_one_letter_code
_entity_poly.pdbx_strand_id
1 'polypeptide(L)'
;MLTKTESSLSSIQSSRHSNIRYLRFAELALRAKLAIAWEIFRLQARIIFSHKFLWFMAGLLIYWIVVYAINYNQEMLDRMSVEEVLPLLLQMPLSALAIYLNMQLITSEKDNRTLEVMFTTAGSRYKVWLLRLGALNAILLILAVALSTLAFFTITEVPILPLAVHGFVPAFFVGAMTLYFAIKFRSSLAAGMVSAG
;
A
#
# COMPACT_ATOMS: atom_id res chain seq x y z
N MET A 1 56.54 -35.46 0.59
CA MET A 1 55.67 -34.68 -0.32
C MET A 1 54.16 -34.93 -0.12
N LEU A 2 53.74 -36.00 0.59
CA LEU A 2 52.32 -36.36 0.76
C LEU A 2 51.55 -35.60 1.86
N THR A 3 52.25 -34.94 2.79
CA THR A 3 51.61 -34.27 3.94
C THR A 3 50.96 -32.93 3.61
N LYS A 4 51.38 -32.26 2.53
CA LYS A 4 50.87 -30.93 2.15
C LYS A 4 49.50 -31.01 1.44
N THR A 5 49.21 -32.13 0.79
CA THR A 5 47.99 -32.34 0.01
C THR A 5 46.78 -32.66 0.92
N GLU A 6 46.95 -33.45 1.97
CA GLU A 6 45.87 -33.79 2.91
C GLU A 6 45.44 -32.60 3.79
N SER A 7 46.39 -31.75 4.18
CA SER A 7 46.13 -30.48 4.87
C SER A 7 45.32 -29.48 4.02
N SER A 8 45.54 -29.49 2.70
CA SER A 8 44.78 -28.63 1.78
C SER A 8 43.37 -29.15 1.55
N LEU A 9 43.15 -30.47 1.54
CA LEU A 9 41.82 -31.06 1.32
C LEU A 9 40.92 -30.90 2.54
N SER A 10 41.46 -31.05 3.76
CA SER A 10 40.69 -30.86 5.00
C SER A 10 40.25 -29.39 5.21
N SER A 11 41.08 -28.42 4.81
CA SER A 11 40.72 -27.00 4.89
C SER A 11 39.64 -26.61 3.87
N ILE A 12 39.68 -27.17 2.65
CA ILE A 12 38.65 -26.97 1.62
C ILE A 12 37.32 -27.62 2.04
N GLN A 13 37.37 -28.81 2.65
CA GLN A 13 36.18 -29.55 3.07
C GLN A 13 35.49 -28.91 4.29
N SER A 14 36.28 -28.35 5.22
CA SER A 14 35.80 -27.53 6.34
C SER A 14 35.13 -26.22 5.86
N SER A 15 35.77 -25.52 4.91
CA SER A 15 35.22 -24.30 4.29
C SER A 15 33.93 -24.56 3.49
N ARG A 16 33.81 -25.71 2.84
CA ARG A 16 32.60 -26.11 2.11
C ARG A 16 31.43 -26.41 3.06
N HIS A 17 31.69 -27.08 4.19
CA HIS A 17 30.66 -27.40 5.17
C HIS A 17 30.14 -26.19 5.96
N SER A 18 30.97 -25.16 6.16
CA SER A 18 30.55 -23.91 6.81
C SER A 18 29.67 -23.07 5.88
N ASN A 19 30.06 -22.88 4.62
CA ASN A 19 29.30 -22.12 3.62
C ASN A 19 27.87 -22.65 3.37
N ILE A 20 27.70 -23.97 3.29
CA ILE A 20 26.37 -24.60 3.13
C ILE A 20 25.46 -24.30 4.33
N ARG A 21 26.04 -24.20 5.53
CA ARG A 21 25.30 -23.91 6.76
C ARG A 21 24.83 -22.45 6.79
N TYR A 22 25.68 -21.49 6.39
CA TYR A 22 25.32 -20.08 6.32
C TYR A 22 24.24 -19.77 5.27
N LEU A 23 24.29 -20.41 4.10
CA LEU A 23 23.27 -20.26 3.05
C LEU A 23 21.89 -20.73 3.54
N ARG A 24 21.84 -21.86 4.26
CA ARG A 24 20.60 -22.41 4.82
C ARG A 24 20.01 -21.51 5.92
N PHE A 25 20.85 -20.91 6.77
CA PHE A 25 20.39 -19.95 7.77
C PHE A 25 19.91 -18.63 7.15
N ALA A 26 20.56 -18.16 6.09
CA ALA A 26 20.13 -16.96 5.36
C ALA A 26 18.75 -17.15 4.71
N GLU A 27 18.49 -18.30 4.10
CA GLU A 27 17.19 -18.64 3.53
C GLU A 27 16.10 -18.78 4.61
N LEU A 28 16.40 -19.45 5.73
CA LEU A 28 15.47 -19.57 6.86
C LEU A 28 15.17 -18.20 7.50
N ALA A 29 16.18 -17.35 7.66
CA ALA A 29 16.02 -15.99 8.17
C ALA A 29 15.25 -15.11 7.18
N LEU A 30 15.45 -15.27 5.86
CA LEU A 30 14.70 -14.54 4.83
C LEU A 30 13.23 -14.97 4.81
N ARG A 31 12.96 -16.28 4.86
CA ARG A 31 11.60 -16.84 4.94
C ARG A 31 10.89 -16.38 6.21
N ALA A 32 11.58 -16.36 7.35
CA ALA A 32 11.03 -15.83 8.60
C ALA A 32 10.74 -14.32 8.50
N LYS A 33 11.64 -13.53 7.92
CA LYS A 33 11.42 -12.08 7.69
C LYS A 33 10.25 -11.81 6.77
N LEU A 34 10.09 -12.58 5.70
CA LEU A 34 8.97 -12.48 4.76
C LEU A 34 7.65 -12.91 5.42
N ALA A 35 7.67 -13.98 6.23
CA ALA A 35 6.49 -14.43 6.97
C ALA A 35 6.03 -13.37 7.98
N ILE A 36 6.95 -12.76 8.72
CA ILE A 36 6.65 -11.66 9.65
C ILE A 36 6.12 -10.44 8.88
N ALA A 37 6.75 -10.08 7.75
CA ALA A 37 6.27 -8.99 6.90
C ALA A 37 4.85 -9.26 6.38
N TRP A 38 4.55 -10.49 6.00
CA TRP A 38 3.23 -10.93 5.55
C TRP A 38 2.19 -10.92 6.67
N GLU A 39 2.55 -11.36 7.87
CA GLU A 39 1.66 -11.27 9.03
C GLU A 39 1.35 -9.81 9.38
N ILE A 40 2.36 -8.93 9.38
CA ILE A 40 2.16 -7.49 9.57
C ILE A 40 1.24 -6.94 8.48
N PHE A 41 1.47 -7.29 7.22
CA PHE A 41 0.60 -6.89 6.11
C PHE A 41 -0.84 -7.36 6.32
N ARG A 42 -1.04 -8.64 6.66
CA ARG A 42 -2.37 -9.23 6.90
C ARG A 42 -3.08 -8.59 8.08
N LEU A 43 -2.35 -8.29 9.17
CA LEU A 43 -2.88 -7.61 10.34
C LEU A 43 -3.31 -6.18 10.00
N GLN A 44 -2.46 -5.43 9.28
CA GLN A 44 -2.79 -4.09 8.79
C GLN A 44 -4.00 -4.13 7.86
N ALA A 45 -4.04 -5.06 6.91
CA ALA A 45 -5.16 -5.23 6.01
C ALA A 45 -6.44 -5.56 6.77
N ARG A 46 -6.40 -6.43 7.79
CA ARG A 46 -7.58 -6.76 8.62
C ARG A 46 -8.08 -5.58 9.45
N ILE A 47 -7.19 -4.73 9.95
CA ILE A 47 -7.56 -3.51 10.68
C ILE A 47 -8.15 -2.47 9.74
N ILE A 48 -7.55 -2.29 8.56
CA ILE A 48 -8.04 -1.37 7.51
C ILE A 48 -9.38 -1.84 6.96
N PHE A 49 -9.52 -3.13 6.61
CA PHE A 49 -10.76 -3.78 6.15
C PHE A 49 -11.74 -4.13 7.30
N SER A 50 -11.74 -3.36 8.38
CA SER A 50 -12.79 -3.48 9.39
C SER A 50 -14.15 -3.02 8.82
N HIS A 51 -15.24 -3.22 9.57
CA HIS A 51 -16.63 -2.99 9.12
C HIS A 51 -16.84 -1.61 8.45
N LYS A 52 -16.11 -0.57 8.86
CA LYS A 52 -16.20 0.79 8.32
C LYS A 52 -15.69 0.93 6.88
N PHE A 53 -14.74 0.10 6.44
CA PHE A 53 -14.21 0.15 5.08
C PHE A 53 -15.22 -0.35 4.04
N LEU A 54 -16.03 -1.35 4.40
CA LEU A 54 -17.12 -1.83 3.54
C LEU A 54 -18.14 -0.73 3.25
N TRP A 55 -18.48 0.08 4.25
CA TRP A 55 -19.34 1.26 4.07
C TRP A 55 -18.70 2.31 3.17
N PHE A 56 -17.40 2.55 3.31
CA PHE A 56 -16.66 3.47 2.45
C PHE A 56 -16.64 2.98 0.99
N MET A 57 -16.41 1.69 0.78
CA MET A 57 -16.42 1.06 -0.55
C MET A 57 -17.82 1.12 -1.19
N ALA A 58 -18.87 0.88 -0.41
CA ALA A 58 -20.25 1.05 -0.86
C ALA A 58 -20.52 2.50 -1.29
N GLY A 59 -20.06 3.50 -0.51
CA GLY A 59 -20.14 4.91 -0.90
C GLY A 59 -19.39 5.22 -2.19
N LEU A 60 -18.21 4.62 -2.40
CA LEU A 60 -17.43 4.76 -3.63
C LEU A 60 -18.15 4.17 -4.85
N LEU A 61 -18.79 3.02 -4.68
CA LEU A 61 -19.61 2.40 -5.73
C LEU A 61 -20.87 3.23 -6.03
N ILE A 62 -21.53 3.78 -5.02
CA ILE A 62 -22.66 4.69 -5.21
C ILE A 62 -22.20 5.94 -5.98
N TYR A 63 -21.09 6.55 -5.57
CA TYR A 63 -20.48 7.66 -6.29
C TYR A 63 -20.25 7.31 -7.76
N TRP A 64 -19.67 6.14 -8.02
CA TRP A 64 -19.44 5.66 -9.39
C TRP A 64 -20.73 5.52 -10.20
N ILE A 65 -21.77 4.90 -9.63
CA ILE A 65 -23.07 4.72 -10.27
C ILE A 65 -23.72 6.08 -10.57
N VAL A 66 -23.64 7.04 -9.65
CA VAL A 66 -24.18 8.38 -9.83
C VAL A 66 -23.48 9.09 -10.98
N VAL A 67 -22.14 9.08 -11.02
CA VAL A 67 -21.38 9.73 -12.10
C VAL A 67 -21.67 9.07 -13.45
N TYR A 68 -21.74 7.73 -13.49
CA TYR A 68 -22.13 7.01 -14.69
C TYR A 68 -23.56 7.35 -15.14
N ALA A 69 -24.52 7.42 -14.22
CA ALA A 69 -25.90 7.78 -14.53
C ALA A 69 -26.01 9.21 -15.07
N ILE A 70 -25.25 10.15 -14.52
CA ILE A 70 -25.19 11.52 -15.05
C ILE A 70 -24.66 11.51 -16.49
N ASN A 71 -23.57 10.79 -16.74
CA ASN A 71 -22.96 10.70 -18.08
C ASN A 71 -23.89 10.03 -19.11
N TYR A 72 -24.64 9.01 -18.72
CA TYR A 72 -25.58 8.32 -19.60
C TYR A 72 -26.75 9.22 -20.05
N ASN A 73 -27.17 10.17 -19.20
CA ASN A 73 -28.26 11.10 -19.50
C ASN A 73 -27.83 12.32 -20.32
N GLN A 74 -26.54 12.48 -20.61
CA GLN A 74 -26.04 13.54 -21.49
C GLN A 74 -26.16 13.15 -22.97
N GLU A 75 -26.40 14.14 -23.83
CA GLU A 75 -26.49 13.93 -25.28
C GLU A 75 -25.20 13.30 -25.83
N MET A 76 -25.30 12.47 -26.88
CA MET A 76 -24.20 11.68 -27.46
C MET A 76 -22.92 12.47 -27.79
N LEU A 77 -23.02 13.79 -27.98
CA LEU A 77 -21.91 14.69 -28.32
C LEU A 77 -21.17 15.28 -27.11
N ASP A 78 -21.72 15.18 -25.90
CA ASP A 78 -21.18 15.76 -24.66
C ASP A 78 -20.81 14.68 -23.63
N ARG A 79 -20.63 13.44 -24.11
CA ARG A 79 -20.16 12.32 -23.27
C ARG A 79 -18.72 12.59 -22.88
N MET A 80 -18.42 12.52 -21.59
CA MET A 80 -17.07 12.72 -21.04
C MET A 80 -15.97 12.10 -21.92
N SER A 81 -15.10 12.97 -22.44
CA SER A 81 -13.82 12.56 -23.03
C SER A 81 -12.96 11.84 -22.00
N VAL A 82 -11.99 11.05 -22.45
CA VAL A 82 -10.98 10.39 -21.59
C VAL A 82 -10.31 11.39 -20.64
N GLU A 83 -10.11 12.65 -21.05
CA GLU A 83 -9.57 13.71 -20.19
C GLU A 83 -10.49 14.11 -19.02
N GLU A 84 -11.80 13.97 -19.15
CA GLU A 84 -12.77 14.33 -18.11
C GLU A 84 -13.07 13.14 -17.18
N VAL A 85 -12.97 11.92 -17.72
CA VAL A 85 -13.10 10.67 -16.96
C VAL A 85 -11.98 10.54 -15.94
N LEU A 86 -10.75 10.90 -16.30
CA LEU A 86 -9.58 10.73 -15.43
C LEU A 86 -9.72 11.45 -14.08
N PRO A 87 -10.00 12.77 -14.02
CA PRO A 87 -10.15 13.47 -12.75
C PRO A 87 -11.41 13.04 -11.99
N LEU A 88 -12.54 12.83 -12.69
CA LEU A 88 -13.84 12.62 -12.07
C LEU A 88 -14.05 11.17 -11.59
N LEU A 89 -13.84 10.17 -12.46
CA LEU A 89 -14.06 8.76 -12.11
C LEU A 89 -12.89 8.12 -11.37
N LEU A 90 -11.66 8.60 -11.58
CA LEU A 90 -10.48 7.91 -11.06
C LEU A 90 -9.79 8.71 -9.96
N GLN A 91 -9.43 9.97 -10.25
CA GLN A 91 -8.56 10.75 -9.38
C GLN A 91 -9.25 11.16 -8.08
N MET A 92 -10.51 11.60 -8.13
CA MET A 92 -11.33 11.93 -6.96
C MET A 92 -11.55 10.74 -6.00
N PRO A 93 -12.07 9.57 -6.45
CA PRO A 93 -12.26 8.45 -5.54
C PRO A 93 -10.94 7.86 -5.03
N LEU A 94 -9.88 7.89 -5.84
CA LEU A 94 -8.58 7.36 -5.44
C LEU A 94 -7.85 8.28 -4.45
N SER A 95 -7.98 9.61 -4.59
CA SER A 95 -7.48 10.56 -3.59
C SER A 95 -8.23 10.44 -2.27
N ALA A 96 -9.56 10.29 -2.31
CA ALA A 96 -10.37 10.03 -1.12
C ALA A 96 -9.97 8.72 -0.42
N LEU A 97 -9.71 7.65 -1.19
CA LEU A 97 -9.15 6.40 -0.68
C LEU A 97 -7.78 6.60 -0.04
N ALA A 98 -6.88 7.35 -0.68
CA ALA A 98 -5.56 7.61 -0.15
C ALA A 98 -5.63 8.36 1.19
N ILE A 99 -6.48 9.38 1.31
CA ILE A 99 -6.73 10.10 2.56
C ILE A 99 -7.25 9.13 3.63
N TYR A 100 -8.29 8.36 3.30
CA TYR A 100 -8.90 7.41 4.23
C TYR A 100 -7.89 6.37 4.74
N LEU A 101 -7.12 5.75 3.83
CA LEU A 101 -6.14 4.74 4.18
C LEU A 101 -5.05 5.31 5.10
N ASN A 102 -4.51 6.50 4.79
CA ASN A 102 -3.50 7.15 5.63
C ASN A 102 -4.07 7.54 7.00
N MET A 103 -5.31 8.03 7.04
CA MET A 103 -5.99 8.37 8.30
C MET A 103 -6.17 7.15 9.20
N GLN A 104 -6.55 6.01 8.61
CA GLN A 104 -6.71 4.74 9.31
C GLN A 104 -5.36 4.18 9.78
N LEU A 105 -4.29 4.32 8.98
CA LEU A 105 -2.94 3.96 9.39
C LEU A 105 -2.56 4.68 10.69
N ILE A 106 -2.67 6.01 10.74
CA ILE A 106 -2.29 6.79 11.93
C ILE A 106 -3.19 6.49 13.13
N THR A 107 -4.50 6.34 12.90
CA THR A 107 -5.45 6.01 13.97
C THR A 107 -5.13 4.64 14.56
N SER A 108 -4.84 3.64 13.72
CA SER A 108 -4.43 2.30 14.17
C SER A 108 -3.13 2.29 14.96
N GLU A 109 -2.19 3.18 14.64
CA GLU A 109 -0.94 3.33 15.41
C GLU A 109 -1.17 3.99 16.78
N LYS A 110 -2.11 4.94 16.84
CA LYS A 110 -2.49 5.60 18.09
C LYS A 110 -3.24 4.65 19.02
N ASP A 111 -4.16 3.87 18.47
CA ASP A 111 -5.02 2.95 19.23
C ASP A 111 -4.25 1.74 19.76
N ASN A 112 -3.30 1.21 19.00
CA ASN A 112 -2.48 0.07 19.41
C ASN A 112 -1.40 0.40 20.45
N ARG A 113 -1.36 1.65 20.97
CA ARG A 113 -0.29 2.15 21.86
C ARG A 113 1.11 1.84 21.33
N THR A 114 1.28 1.81 20.00
CA THR A 114 2.57 1.43 19.41
C THR A 114 3.65 2.40 19.87
N LEU A 115 3.34 3.67 20.16
CA LEU A 115 4.29 4.64 20.71
C LEU A 115 4.88 4.22 22.09
N GLU A 116 4.09 3.61 22.96
CA GLU A 116 4.49 3.17 24.31
C GLU A 116 5.37 1.91 24.23
N VAL A 117 5.00 0.98 23.35
CA VAL A 117 5.82 -0.21 23.02
C VAL A 117 7.07 0.17 22.22
N MET A 118 6.97 1.20 21.39
CA MET A 118 8.10 1.75 20.66
C MET A 118 9.13 2.21 21.69
N PHE A 119 8.82 3.06 22.66
CA PHE A 119 9.84 3.55 23.61
C PHE A 119 10.50 2.48 24.48
N THR A 120 9.84 1.35 24.74
CA THR A 120 10.39 0.25 25.56
C THR A 120 11.27 -0.74 24.80
N THR A 121 11.14 -0.86 23.46
CA THR A 121 11.92 -1.84 22.66
C THR A 121 12.87 -1.13 21.69
N ALA A 122 14.18 -1.16 21.96
CA ALA A 122 15.21 -0.56 21.09
C ALA A 122 15.63 -1.54 19.97
N GLY A 123 15.54 -1.12 18.69
CA GLY A 123 16.31 -1.80 17.63
C GLY A 123 15.80 -1.70 16.18
N SER A 124 14.50 -1.87 15.90
CA SER A 124 14.02 -2.06 14.50
C SER A 124 12.69 -1.38 14.16
N ARG A 125 12.48 -0.15 14.64
CA ARG A 125 11.18 0.55 14.50
C ARG A 125 10.94 1.12 13.09
N TYR A 126 11.96 1.74 12.51
CA TYR A 126 11.88 2.38 11.20
C TYR A 126 11.56 1.39 10.06
N LYS A 127 12.15 0.19 10.10
CA LYS A 127 11.93 -0.85 9.08
C LYS A 127 10.50 -1.37 9.08
N VAL A 128 9.89 -1.53 10.25
CA VAL A 128 8.49 -1.97 10.38
C VAL A 128 7.55 -0.88 9.88
N TRP A 129 7.82 0.39 10.21
CA TRP A 129 7.01 1.51 9.77
C TRP A 129 7.06 1.71 8.25
N LEU A 130 8.25 1.63 7.65
CA LEU A 130 8.39 1.64 6.18
C LEU A 130 7.65 0.47 5.53
N LEU A 131 7.67 -0.72 6.12
CA LEU A 131 6.97 -1.88 5.58
C LEU A 131 5.45 -1.69 5.63
N ARG A 132 4.93 -1.05 6.68
CA ARG A 132 3.50 -0.66 6.80
C ARG A 132 3.12 0.41 5.77
N LEU A 133 3.98 1.40 5.52
CA LEU A 133 3.75 2.37 4.44
C LEU A 133 3.79 1.72 3.06
N GLY A 134 4.74 0.83 2.82
CA GLY A 134 4.81 0.06 1.57
C GLY A 134 3.57 -0.79 1.35
N ALA A 135 3.09 -1.46 2.41
CA ALA A 135 1.85 -2.22 2.41
C ALA A 135 0.63 -1.37 2.03
N LEU A 136 0.52 -0.18 2.63
CA LEU A 136 -0.58 0.75 2.34
C LEU A 136 -0.57 1.25 0.90
N ASN A 137 0.62 1.60 0.39
CA ASN A 137 0.77 2.01 -1.00
C ASN A 137 0.50 0.86 -1.98
N ALA A 138 0.86 -0.38 -1.63
CA ALA A 138 0.50 -1.56 -2.42
C ALA A 138 -1.02 -1.79 -2.45
N ILE A 139 -1.72 -1.61 -1.32
CA ILE A 139 -3.19 -1.67 -1.29
C ILE A 139 -3.80 -0.57 -2.14
N LEU A 140 -3.30 0.67 -2.06
CA LEU A 140 -3.76 1.78 -2.88
C LEU A 140 -3.55 1.50 -4.38
N LEU A 141 -2.41 0.90 -4.76
CA LEU A 141 -2.13 0.49 -6.13
C LEU A 141 -3.12 -0.59 -6.61
N ILE A 142 -3.40 -1.60 -5.79
CA ILE A 142 -4.38 -2.66 -6.11
C ILE A 142 -5.77 -2.04 -6.31
N LEU A 143 -6.17 -1.10 -5.46
CA LEU A 143 -7.43 -0.38 -5.61
C LEU A 143 -7.46 0.51 -6.85
N ALA A 144 -6.35 1.15 -7.21
CA ALA A 144 -6.24 1.92 -8.45
C ALA A 144 -6.44 1.04 -9.69
N VAL A 145 -5.84 -0.16 -9.70
CA VAL A 145 -6.05 -1.15 -10.78
C VAL A 145 -7.50 -1.64 -10.79
N ALA A 146 -8.12 -1.88 -9.63
CA ALA A 146 -9.51 -2.28 -9.53
C ALA A 146 -10.46 -1.21 -10.09
N LEU A 147 -10.30 0.05 -9.69
CA LEU A 147 -11.07 1.19 -10.21
C LEU A 147 -10.82 1.39 -11.71
N SER A 148 -9.58 1.25 -12.17
CA SER A 148 -9.25 1.35 -13.59
C SER A 148 -9.87 0.23 -14.43
N THR A 149 -10.02 -0.97 -13.86
CA THR A 149 -10.73 -2.08 -14.52
C THR A 149 -12.24 -1.79 -14.59
N LEU A 150 -12.79 -1.18 -13.53
CA LEU A 150 -14.18 -0.73 -13.50
C LEU A 150 -14.43 0.38 -14.52
N ALA A 151 -13.47 1.30 -14.70
CA ALA A 151 -13.48 2.32 -15.76
C ALA A 151 -13.50 1.69 -17.14
N PHE A 152 -12.69 0.67 -17.39
CA PHE A 152 -12.67 -0.04 -18.67
C PHE A 152 -14.01 -0.67 -19.05
N PHE A 153 -14.74 -1.23 -18.07
CA PHE A 153 -16.09 -1.77 -18.32
C PHE A 153 -17.13 -0.67 -18.57
N THR A 154 -16.94 0.50 -17.98
CA THR A 154 -17.91 1.61 -18.02
C THR A 154 -17.73 2.47 -19.28
N ILE A 155 -16.48 2.74 -19.66
CA ILE A 155 -16.09 3.60 -20.76
C ILE A 155 -15.13 2.79 -21.62
N THR A 156 -15.67 2.23 -22.70
CA THR A 156 -14.91 1.45 -23.68
C THR A 156 -13.83 2.36 -24.28
N GLU A 157 -12.59 1.86 -24.41
CA GLU A 157 -11.41 2.45 -25.09
C GLU A 157 -10.20 2.90 -24.24
N VAL A 158 -10.16 2.70 -22.91
CA VAL A 158 -8.99 3.17 -22.09
C VAL A 158 -8.06 2.03 -21.62
N PRO A 159 -6.74 2.11 -21.86
CA PRO A 159 -5.79 1.11 -21.36
C PRO A 159 -5.65 1.15 -19.82
N ILE A 160 -5.84 0.00 -19.18
CA ILE A 160 -5.95 -0.15 -17.71
C ILE A 160 -4.67 0.24 -16.97
N LEU A 161 -3.51 -0.25 -17.43
CA LEU A 161 -2.23 -0.04 -16.73
C LEU A 161 -1.81 1.44 -16.64
N PRO A 162 -1.71 2.19 -17.76
CA PRO A 162 -1.36 3.61 -17.70
C PRO A 162 -2.42 4.42 -16.95
N LEU A 163 -3.70 4.10 -17.10
CA LEU A 163 -4.77 4.77 -16.37
C LEU A 163 -4.60 4.63 -14.85
N ALA A 164 -4.34 3.41 -14.37
CA ALA A 164 -4.08 3.14 -12.95
C ALA A 164 -2.85 3.90 -12.42
N VAL A 165 -1.76 3.97 -13.18
CA VAL A 165 -0.53 4.70 -12.78
C VAL A 165 -0.79 6.21 -12.73
N HIS A 166 -1.46 6.77 -13.73
CA HIS A 166 -1.81 8.19 -13.78
C HIS A 166 -2.72 8.60 -12.63
N GLY A 167 -3.65 7.74 -12.20
CA GLY A 167 -4.44 7.97 -10.99
C GLY A 167 -3.63 7.78 -9.70
N PHE A 168 -2.75 6.78 -9.66
CA PHE A 168 -1.99 6.43 -8.47
C PHE A 168 -1.03 7.53 -8.04
N VAL A 169 -0.31 8.16 -8.97
CA VAL A 169 0.68 9.23 -8.64
C VAL A 169 0.08 10.38 -7.83
N PRO A 170 -1.03 11.04 -8.25
CA PRO A 170 -1.65 12.10 -7.47
C PRO A 170 -2.25 11.58 -6.16
N ALA A 171 -2.86 10.38 -6.15
CA ALA A 171 -3.39 9.80 -4.94
C ALA A 171 -2.30 9.51 -3.90
N PHE A 172 -1.15 8.99 -4.35
CA PHE A 172 0.04 8.78 -3.52
C PHE A 172 0.52 10.10 -2.91
N PHE A 173 0.58 11.16 -3.70
CA PHE A 173 0.97 12.49 -3.24
C PHE A 173 0.02 13.03 -2.16
N VAL A 174 -1.30 12.97 -2.40
CA VAL A 174 -2.32 13.37 -1.42
C VAL A 174 -2.19 12.55 -0.14
N GLY A 175 -2.02 11.23 -0.24
CA GLY A 175 -1.81 10.36 0.91
C GLY A 175 -0.56 10.73 1.72
N ALA A 176 0.54 11.05 1.05
CA ALA A 176 1.76 11.53 1.70
C ALA A 176 1.55 12.89 2.40
N MET A 177 0.80 13.81 1.81
CA MET A 177 0.40 15.07 2.46
C MET A 177 -0.46 14.83 3.70
N THR A 178 -1.48 13.96 3.62
CA THR A 178 -2.30 13.58 4.78
C THR A 178 -1.42 13.05 5.90
N LEU A 179 -0.43 12.20 5.58
CA LEU A 179 0.47 11.66 6.58
C LEU A 179 1.35 12.74 7.23
N TYR A 180 1.88 13.67 6.43
CA TYR A 180 2.63 14.81 6.92
C TYR A 180 1.80 15.67 7.89
N PHE A 181 0.57 16.03 7.50
CA PHE A 181 -0.31 16.83 8.35
C PHE A 181 -0.75 16.10 9.61
N ALA A 182 -0.94 14.79 9.55
CA ALA A 182 -1.31 14.00 10.71
C ALA A 182 -0.21 13.96 11.77
N ILE A 183 1.06 13.94 11.35
CA ILE A 183 2.19 14.07 12.25
C ILE A 183 2.24 15.49 12.84
N LYS A 184 2.07 16.51 11.99
CA LYS A 184 2.12 17.93 12.41
C LYS A 184 1.03 18.29 13.42
N PHE A 185 -0.22 17.88 13.16
CA PHE A 185 -1.38 18.18 14.01
C PHE A 185 -1.62 17.13 15.10
N ARG A 186 -0.87 16.01 15.09
CA ARG A 186 -1.09 14.84 15.97
C ARG A 186 -2.53 14.34 15.94
N SER A 187 -3.24 14.57 14.83
CA SER A 187 -4.65 14.26 14.65
C SER A 187 -4.89 13.76 13.23
N SER A 188 -5.48 12.57 13.13
CA SER A 188 -5.79 11.93 11.86
C SER A 188 -6.95 12.63 11.14
N LEU A 189 -8.00 13.02 11.87
CA LEU A 189 -9.17 13.72 11.31
C LEU A 189 -8.82 15.11 10.77
N ALA A 190 -8.05 15.90 11.53
CA ALA A 190 -7.63 17.23 11.10
C ALA A 190 -6.76 17.18 9.83
N ALA A 191 -5.89 16.17 9.75
CA ALA A 191 -5.07 15.96 8.57
C ALA A 191 -5.88 15.60 7.33
N GLY A 192 -6.90 14.74 7.47
CA GLY A 192 -7.80 14.39 6.39
C GLY A 192 -8.54 15.60 5.83
N MET A 193 -9.06 16.46 6.71
CA MET A 193 -9.75 17.69 6.31
C MET A 193 -8.83 18.66 5.57
N VAL A 194 -7.60 18.87 6.05
CA VAL A 194 -6.64 19.79 5.42
C VAL A 194 -6.07 19.25 4.11
N SER A 195 -5.98 17.92 3.95
CA SER A 195 -5.57 17.32 2.66
C SER A 195 -6.69 17.27 1.63
N ALA A 196 -7.95 17.46 2.05
CA ALA A 196 -9.12 17.39 1.17
C ALA A 196 -9.62 18.77 0.71
N GLY A 197 -9.25 19.85 1.41
CA GLY A 197 -9.60 21.23 1.08
C GLY A 197 -8.49 21.94 0.31
#